data_AF-A0A3N1HZH3-F1
#
_entry.id   AF-A0A3N1HZH3-F1
#
_cell.length_a   1.000
_cell.length_b   1.000
_cell.length_c   1.000
_cell.angle_alpha   90.00
_cell.angle_beta   90.00
_cell.angle_gamma   90.00
#
_symmetry.space_group_name_H-M   'P 1'
#
loop_
_entity.id
_entity.type
_entity.pdbx_description
1 polymer ?
#
loop_
_entity_poly.entity_id
_entity_poly.type
_entity_poly.pdbx_seq_one_letter_code
_entity_poly.pdbx_strand_id
1 'polypeptide(L)'
;MEHSAIERVASDGGTPSPVFIVFMCLFLVMGLVQVIRPQLLWRINSRMQRGWVKNPEGTEPTGKGYAMQRVTGVIFMVFATWMLVQNI
;
A
#
# COMPACT_ATOMS: atom_id res chain seq x y z
N MET A 1 8.93 32.63 27.13
CA MET A 1 8.62 32.46 25.69
C MET A 1 9.32 31.25 25.07
N GLU A 2 10.51 30.86 25.52
CA GLU A 2 11.20 29.67 24.97
C GLU A 2 10.63 28.33 25.45
N HIS A 3 10.19 28.23 26.71
CA HIS A 3 9.58 27.00 27.23
C HIS A 3 8.34 26.55 26.44
N SER A 4 7.49 27.50 26.05
CA SER A 4 6.30 27.24 25.21
C SER A 4 6.64 26.86 23.77
N ALA A 5 7.81 27.27 23.27
CA ALA A 5 8.28 26.86 21.94
C ALA A 5 8.86 25.44 21.97
N ILE A 6 9.61 25.09 23.03
CA ILE A 6 10.15 23.74 23.24
C ILE A 6 9.02 22.73 23.50
N GLU A 7 8.00 23.07 24.30
CA GLU A 7 6.81 22.21 24.49
C GLU A 7 6.02 22.00 23.19
N ARG A 8 5.89 23.05 22.35
CA ARG A 8 5.23 22.92 21.04
C ARG A 8 6.01 22.05 20.08
N VAL A 9 7.33 22.18 20.01
CA VAL A 9 8.19 21.33 19.16
C VAL A 9 8.20 19.89 19.65
N ALA A 10 8.18 19.66 20.96
CA ALA A 10 8.04 18.31 21.54
C ALA A 10 6.65 17.70 21.30
N SER A 11 5.61 18.54 21.25
CA SER A 11 4.24 18.13 20.91
C SER A 11 3.99 17.99 19.39
N ASP A 12 4.82 18.60 18.54
CA ASP A 12 4.78 18.50 17.07
C ASP A 12 5.39 17.19 16.54
N GLY A 13 5.93 16.35 17.42
CA GLY A 13 6.07 14.91 17.20
C GLY A 13 4.69 14.24 17.17
N GLY A 14 3.87 14.68 16.21
CA GLY A 14 2.43 14.48 16.20
C GLY A 14 2.06 13.01 16.24
N THR A 15 1.15 12.68 17.14
CA THR A 15 0.55 11.35 17.22
C THR A 15 0.04 10.98 15.83
N PRO A 16 0.47 9.84 15.27
CA PRO A 16 0.04 9.41 13.95
C PRO A 16 -1.48 9.36 13.90
N SER A 17 -2.06 10.02 12.91
CA SER A 17 -3.52 10.07 12.75
C SER A 17 -4.08 8.64 12.73
N PRO A 18 -5.13 8.31 13.51
CA PRO A 18 -5.75 6.99 13.47
C PRO A 18 -6.12 6.55 12.04
N VAL A 19 -6.46 7.52 11.18
CA VAL A 19 -6.73 7.32 9.76
C VAL A 19 -5.50 6.80 9.01
N PHE A 20 -4.31 7.33 9.31
CA PHE A 20 -3.05 6.89 8.70
C PHE A 20 -2.79 5.41 9.01
N ILE A 21 -2.96 4.98 10.27
CA ILE A 21 -2.77 3.58 10.68
C ILE A 21 -3.72 2.65 9.93
N VAL A 22 -5.00 3.03 9.79
CA VAL A 22 -5.98 2.25 9.02
C VAL A 22 -5.54 2.08 7.56
N PHE A 23 -5.10 3.16 6.91
CA PHE A 23 -4.61 3.07 5.52
C PHE A 23 -3.38 2.18 5.40
N MET A 24 -2.43 2.27 6.33
CA MET A 24 -1.24 1.40 6.33
C MET A 24 -1.62 -0.07 6.49
N CYS A 25 -2.57 -0.39 7.37
CA CYS A 25 -3.08 -1.77 7.50
C CYS A 25 -3.72 -2.28 6.20
N LEU A 26 -4.56 -1.46 5.54
CA LEU A 26 -5.16 -1.82 4.26
C LEU A 26 -4.10 -2.03 3.17
N PHE A 27 -3.06 -1.19 3.14
CA PHE A 27 -1.94 -1.34 2.23
C PHE A 27 -1.15 -2.62 2.48
N LEU A 28 -0.88 -2.97 3.74
CA LEU A 28 -0.21 -4.24 4.07
C LEU A 28 -1.04 -5.45 3.60
N VAL A 29 -2.35 -5.43 3.79
CA VAL A 29 -3.25 -6.48 3.27
C VAL A 29 -3.17 -6.55 1.74
N MET A 30 -3.24 -5.41 1.04
CA MET A 30 -3.12 -5.37 -0.42
C MET A 30 -1.75 -5.86 -0.92
N GLY A 31 -0.67 -5.49 -0.23
CA GLY A 31 0.69 -5.98 -0.49
C GLY A 31 0.79 -7.48 -0.30
N LEU A 32 0.18 -8.02 0.76
CA LEU A 32 0.13 -9.46 1.00
C LEU A 32 -0.60 -10.20 -0.13
N VAL A 33 -1.71 -9.65 -0.61
CA VAL A 33 -2.41 -10.22 -1.78
C VAL A 33 -1.52 -10.22 -3.02
N GLN A 34 -0.75 -9.15 -3.28
CA GLN A 34 0.23 -9.12 -4.38
C GLN A 34 1.26 -10.25 -4.27
N VAL A 35 1.72 -10.55 -3.06
CA VAL A 35 2.73 -11.61 -2.85
C VAL A 35 2.13 -13.01 -3.00
N ILE A 36 0.97 -13.28 -2.40
CA ILE A 36 0.40 -14.64 -2.37
C ILE A 36 -0.35 -14.95 -3.68
N ARG A 37 -1.26 -14.07 -4.10
CA ARG A 37 -2.16 -14.27 -5.25
C ARG A 37 -2.32 -12.95 -6.05
N PRO A 38 -1.28 -12.52 -6.79
CA PRO A 38 -1.35 -11.28 -7.56
C PRO A 38 -2.47 -11.29 -8.63
N GLN A 39 -2.87 -12.49 -9.10
CA GLN A 39 -3.98 -12.68 -10.04
C GLN A 39 -5.31 -12.16 -9.50
N LEU A 40 -5.51 -12.14 -8.17
CA LEU A 40 -6.76 -11.66 -7.58
C LEU A 40 -6.96 -10.17 -7.86
N LEU A 41 -5.89 -9.38 -7.74
CA LEU A 41 -5.91 -7.95 -8.02
C LEU A 41 -6.16 -7.67 -9.48
N TRP A 42 -5.51 -8.44 -10.37
CA TRP A 42 -5.80 -8.35 -11.80
C TRP A 42 -7.26 -8.69 -12.10
N ARG A 43 -7.82 -9.76 -11.53
CA ARG A 43 -9.21 -10.18 -11.78
C ARG A 43 -10.23 -9.15 -11.31
N ILE A 44 -9.98 -8.49 -10.18
CA ILE A 44 -10.84 -7.39 -9.69
C ILE A 44 -10.72 -6.19 -10.63
N ASN A 45 -9.50 -5.83 -11.00
CA ASN A 45 -9.24 -4.70 -11.88
C ASN A 45 -9.80 -4.91 -13.29
N SER A 46 -9.64 -6.09 -13.89
CA SER A 46 -10.16 -6.42 -15.23
C SER A 46 -11.68 -6.37 -15.28
N ARG A 47 -12.36 -6.84 -14.22
CA ARG A 47 -13.82 -6.70 -14.08
C ARG A 47 -14.27 -5.25 -14.06
N MET A 48 -13.56 -4.39 -13.32
CA MET A 48 -13.84 -2.95 -13.29
C MET A 48 -13.59 -2.29 -14.66
N GLN A 49 -12.59 -2.78 -15.40
CA GLN A 49 -12.23 -2.26 -16.71
C GLN A 49 -13.15 -2.71 -17.86
N ARG A 50 -13.93 -3.78 -17.71
CA ARG A 50 -14.84 -4.30 -18.76
C ARG A 50 -15.90 -3.29 -19.25
N GLY A 51 -16.16 -2.22 -18.50
CA GLY A 51 -17.05 -1.11 -18.94
C GLY A 51 -16.35 0.02 -19.71
N TRP A 52 -15.02 0.07 -19.69
CA TRP A 52 -14.23 1.21 -20.15
C TRP A 52 -13.16 0.84 -21.19
N VAL A 53 -12.74 -0.42 -21.21
CA VAL A 53 -11.65 -0.93 -22.04
C VAL A 53 -12.19 -1.99 -23.00
N LYS A 54 -11.85 -1.85 -24.29
CA LYS A 54 -12.34 -2.72 -25.37
C LYS A 54 -11.94 -4.19 -25.21
N ASN A 55 -10.77 -4.47 -24.63
CA ASN A 55 -10.30 -5.82 -24.34
C ASN A 55 -9.41 -5.84 -23.07
N PRO A 56 -9.99 -5.93 -21.87
CA PRO A 56 -9.22 -5.95 -20.62
C PRO A 56 -8.54 -7.30 -20.36
N GLU A 57 -8.96 -8.38 -21.03
CA GLU A 57 -8.30 -9.68 -20.90
C GLU A 57 -6.95 -9.71 -21.66
N GLY A 58 -6.83 -8.91 -22.73
CA GLY A 58 -5.58 -8.76 -23.49
C GLY A 58 -4.44 -8.06 -22.73
N THR A 59 -4.71 -7.51 -21.55
CA THR A 59 -3.71 -6.87 -20.68
C THR A 59 -3.34 -7.73 -19.48
N GLU A 60 -3.71 -9.01 -19.47
CA GLU A 60 -3.29 -9.93 -18.41
C GLU A 60 -1.76 -10.02 -18.32
N PRO A 61 -1.17 -9.82 -17.12
CA PRO A 61 0.24 -10.05 -16.91
C PRO A 61 0.64 -11.49 -17.26
N THR A 62 1.77 -11.64 -17.94
CA THR A 62 2.38 -12.96 -18.14
C THR A 62 2.83 -13.57 -16.81
N GLY A 63 3.20 -14.85 -16.78
CA GLY A 63 3.78 -15.48 -15.59
C GLY A 63 4.98 -14.73 -15.00
N LYS A 64 5.84 -14.13 -15.87
CA LYS A 64 6.94 -13.26 -15.44
C LYS A 64 6.43 -11.94 -14.86
N GLY A 65 5.36 -11.37 -15.43
CA GLY A 65 4.70 -10.19 -14.89
C GLY A 65 4.14 -10.42 -13.48
N TYR A 66 3.49 -11.56 -13.24
CA TYR A 66 3.04 -11.95 -11.90
C TYR A 66 4.20 -12.20 -10.94
N ALA A 67 5.32 -12.78 -11.39
CA ALA A 67 6.51 -12.91 -10.56
C ALA A 67 7.08 -11.55 -10.15
N MET A 68 7.15 -10.61 -11.09
CA MET A 68 7.57 -9.23 -10.79
C MET A 68 6.63 -8.54 -9.81
N GLN A 69 5.31 -8.73 -9.95
CA GLN A 69 4.34 -8.19 -8.98
C GLN A 69 4.55 -8.73 -7.56
N ARG A 70 4.94 -10.00 -7.40
CA ARG A 70 5.28 -10.54 -6.08
C ARG A 70 6.51 -9.85 -5.49
N VAL A 71 7.56 -9.64 -6.30
CA VAL A 71 8.77 -8.93 -5.88
C VAL A 71 8.43 -7.50 -5.46
N THR A 72 7.67 -6.78 -6.29
CA THR A 72 7.19 -5.43 -5.95
C THR A 72 6.36 -5.43 -4.68
N GLY A 73 5.48 -6.42 -4.49
CA GLY A 73 4.66 -6.56 -3.28
C GLY A 73 5.48 -6.77 -2.02
N VAL A 74 6.55 -7.57 -2.08
CA VAL A 74 7.49 -7.75 -0.96
C VAL A 74 8.19 -6.44 -0.62
N ILE A 75 8.75 -5.76 -1.62
CA ILE A 75 9.43 -4.47 -1.44
C ILE A 75 8.47 -3.45 -0.82
N PHE A 76 7.25 -3.36 -1.37
CA PHE A 76 6.21 -2.48 -0.88
C PHE A 76 5.84 -2.76 0.59
N MET A 77 5.68 -4.03 0.98
CA MET A 77 5.39 -4.38 2.38
C MET A 77 6.52 -3.98 3.32
N VAL A 78 7.79 -4.16 2.93
CA VAL A 78 8.93 -3.72 3.74
C VAL A 78 8.86 -2.21 4.00
N PHE A 79 8.60 -1.42 2.97
CA PHE A 79 8.46 0.04 3.11
C PHE A 79 7.22 0.42 3.93
N ALA A 80 6.07 -0.20 3.69
CA ALA A 80 4.83 0.09 4.44
C ALA A 80 4.96 -0.26 5.92
N THR A 81 5.59 -1.40 6.25
CA THR A 81 5.88 -1.78 7.64
C THR A 81 6.86 -0.81 8.28
N TRP A 82 7.94 -0.41 7.59
CA TRP A 82 8.85 0.63 8.10
C TRP A 82 8.07 1.90 8.43
N MET A 83 7.31 2.44 7.46
CA MET A 83 6.54 3.67 7.64
C MET A 83 5.58 3.55 8.82
N LEU A 84 4.89 2.42 8.95
CA LEU A 84 3.97 2.18 10.07
C LEU A 84 4.71 2.17 11.42
N VAL A 85 5.85 1.49 11.53
CA VAL A 85 6.64 1.43 12.78
C VAL A 85 7.21 2.80 13.17
N GLN A 86 7.62 3.63 12.21
CA GLN A 86 8.11 4.99 12.50
C GLN A 86 6.99 5.97 12.89
N ASN A 87 5.74 5.61 12.58
CA ASN A 87 4.56 6.43 12.79
C ASN A 87 3.54 5.65 13.64
N ILE A 88 4.02 4.92 14.66
CA ILE A 88 3.25 4.39 15.79
C ILE A 88 3.97 4.88 17.04
#